data_AF-A0A0D5MAH8-F1
#
_entry.id   AF-A0A0D5MAH8-F1
#
_cell.length_a   1.000
_cell.length_b   1.000
_cell.length_c   1.000
_cell.angle_alpha   90.00
_cell.angle_beta   90.00
_cell.angle_gamma   90.00
#
_symmetry.space_group_name_H-M   'P 1'
#
loop_
_entity.id
_entity.type
_entity.pdbx_description
1 polymer ?
#
loop_
_entity_poly.entity_id
_entity_poly.type
_entity_poly.pdbx_seq_one_letter_code
_entity_poly.pdbx_strand_id
1 'polypeptide(L)'
;MDNEYRLIKTCEHAFDTVTEAVNGVVDAYRHSMGQAWALHSPRPDTDWLANALLDFWYEGDQDGRTTRVYIGLIAADPQLIQAAEHANAAKDAFFESMTAIKDEFPRRLSHMKYELAHRKSRFAYVNEHMRRSGLARLNLKQTWRHLPILEQPASRIRLAWYSNGRSIKRTTVQEAERRLSSYDTEAAHIQIQLRALASIPSGEQLAFVQDQTPVMRANIFYSEPLPDGRLRRAMNLPLPLFVPSTDGQLPSHNQPLPQPKRNRMRAIRNDLKLDDTPFLPSIRVYRYRTENET
;
A
#
# COMPACT_ATOMS: atom_id res chain seq x y z
N MET A 1 13.16 30.58 -10.53
CA MET A 1 13.96 29.59 -11.30
C MET A 1 14.94 28.86 -10.41
N ASP A 2 15.67 29.52 -9.50
CA ASP A 2 16.69 28.88 -8.66
C ASP A 2 16.14 27.83 -7.67
N ASN A 3 15.01 28.13 -6.99
CA ASN A 3 14.37 27.19 -6.06
C ASN A 3 13.76 25.95 -6.77
N GLU A 4 13.13 26.16 -7.93
CA GLU A 4 12.55 25.08 -8.74
C GLU A 4 13.63 24.09 -9.20
N TYR A 5 14.73 24.61 -9.75
CA TYR A 5 15.86 23.79 -10.17
C TYR A 5 16.47 23.00 -9.00
N ARG A 6 16.62 23.65 -7.83
CA ARG A 6 17.11 22.99 -6.62
C ARG A 6 16.20 21.85 -6.17
N LEU A 7 14.89 22.05 -6.11
CA LEU A 7 13.93 21.00 -5.71
C LEU A 7 13.94 19.83 -6.69
N ILE A 8 14.01 20.11 -7.99
CA ILE A 8 14.16 19.11 -9.04
C ILE A 8 15.41 18.26 -8.78
N LYS A 9 16.56 18.90 -8.53
CA LYS A 9 17.82 18.21 -8.24
C LYS A 9 17.79 17.42 -6.95
N THR A 10 17.15 17.94 -5.90
CA THR A 10 16.96 17.22 -4.63
C THR A 10 16.13 15.96 -4.83
N CYS A 11 15.04 16.05 -5.59
CA CYS A 11 14.18 14.90 -5.87
C CYS A 11 14.90 13.83 -6.72
N GLU A 12 15.62 14.26 -7.75
CA GLU A 12 16.48 13.39 -8.55
C GLU A 12 17.51 12.64 -7.68
N HIS A 13 18.19 13.36 -6.79
CA HIS A 13 19.16 12.77 -5.87
C HIS A 13 18.48 11.81 -4.88
N ALA A 14 17.32 12.18 -4.32
CA ALA A 14 16.56 11.32 -3.41
C ALA A 14 16.12 10.01 -4.10
N PHE A 15 15.76 10.05 -5.39
CA PHE A 15 15.44 8.84 -6.16
C PHE A 15 16.66 7.92 -6.35
N ASP A 16 17.84 8.50 -6.63
CA ASP A 16 19.08 7.73 -6.69
C ASP A 16 19.37 7.10 -5.33
N THR A 17 19.27 7.86 -4.23
CA THR A 17 19.44 7.36 -2.85
C THR A 17 18.47 6.23 -2.50
N VAL A 18 17.20 6.31 -2.91
CA VAL A 18 16.24 5.20 -2.76
C VAL A 18 16.75 3.95 -3.45
N THR A 19 17.21 4.10 -4.68
CA THR A 19 17.70 2.97 -5.48
C THR A 19 18.94 2.35 -4.86
N GLU A 20 19.87 3.19 -4.40
CA GLU A 20 21.10 2.78 -3.70
C GLU A 20 20.79 2.03 -2.41
N ALA A 21 19.93 2.60 -1.57
CA ALA A 21 19.56 2.00 -0.29
C ALA A 21 18.85 0.66 -0.48
N VAL A 22 17.95 0.55 -1.48
CA VAL A 22 17.30 -0.73 -1.82
C VAL A 22 18.31 -1.77 -2.31
N ASN A 23 19.29 -1.40 -3.13
CA ASN A 23 20.36 -2.33 -3.51
C ASN A 23 21.20 -2.74 -2.30
N GLY A 24 21.42 -1.85 -1.34
CA GLY A 24 22.03 -2.18 -0.05
C GLY A 24 21.26 -3.27 0.71
N VAL A 25 19.92 -3.27 0.66
CA VAL A 25 19.09 -4.36 1.22
C VAL A 25 19.33 -5.67 0.48
N VAL A 26 19.37 -5.63 -0.85
CA VAL A 26 19.60 -6.80 -1.70
C VAL A 26 20.98 -7.40 -1.44
N ASP A 27 22.00 -6.55 -1.30
CA ASP A 27 23.36 -6.97 -1.00
C ASP A 27 23.48 -7.53 0.42
N ALA A 28 22.84 -6.92 1.41
CA ALA A 28 22.78 -7.47 2.77
C ALA A 28 22.08 -8.85 2.77
N TYR A 29 20.98 -8.99 2.04
CA TYR A 29 20.26 -10.25 1.91
C TYR A 29 21.10 -11.35 1.25
N ARG A 30 21.90 -11.00 0.22
CA ARG A 30 22.81 -11.96 -0.44
C ARG A 30 23.81 -12.61 0.53
N HIS A 31 24.24 -11.86 1.56
CA HIS A 31 25.18 -12.34 2.56
C HIS A 31 24.49 -12.89 3.82
N SER A 32 23.18 -12.72 3.94
CA SER A 32 22.43 -13.24 5.07
C SER A 32 22.25 -14.75 4.96
N MET A 33 22.36 -15.43 6.09
CA MET A 33 22.13 -16.89 6.21
C MET A 33 20.70 -17.20 6.67
N GLY A 34 19.86 -16.17 6.79
CA GLY A 34 18.48 -16.31 7.24
C GLY A 34 17.58 -17.05 6.24
N GLN A 35 16.63 -17.80 6.77
CA GLN A 35 15.56 -18.41 6.00
C GLN A 35 14.65 -17.34 5.40
N ALA A 36 14.19 -17.61 4.18
CA ALA A 36 13.19 -16.81 3.52
C ALA A 36 12.14 -17.69 2.87
N TRP A 37 10.94 -17.16 2.76
CA TRP A 37 9.81 -17.81 2.11
C TRP A 37 9.00 -16.77 1.34
N ALA A 38 8.57 -17.09 0.12
CA ALA A 38 7.60 -16.28 -0.61
C ALA A 38 6.48 -17.12 -1.21
N LEU A 39 5.31 -16.50 -1.36
CA LEU A 39 4.07 -17.20 -1.76
C LEU A 39 4.18 -17.91 -3.12
N HIS A 40 4.85 -17.25 -4.08
CA HIS A 40 5.04 -17.77 -5.44
C HIS A 40 6.47 -18.25 -5.70
N SER A 41 7.36 -18.10 -4.72
CA SER A 41 8.74 -18.58 -4.76
C SER A 41 9.14 -19.03 -3.36
N PRO A 42 8.83 -20.28 -2.95
CA PRO A 42 9.01 -20.72 -1.57
C PRO A 42 10.45 -20.63 -1.04
N ARG A 43 11.44 -20.51 -1.93
CA ARG A 43 12.85 -20.23 -1.63
C ARG A 43 13.29 -19.01 -2.46
N PRO A 44 12.93 -17.79 -2.04
CA PRO A 44 13.25 -16.60 -2.80
C PRO A 44 14.77 -16.35 -2.77
N ASP A 45 15.35 -16.11 -3.93
CA ASP A 45 16.76 -15.74 -4.08
C ASP A 45 16.94 -14.21 -4.10
N THR A 46 18.19 -13.77 -4.24
CA THR A 46 18.54 -12.35 -4.32
C THR A 46 17.87 -11.65 -5.50
N ASP A 47 17.72 -12.35 -6.64
CA ASP A 47 17.07 -11.79 -7.83
C ASP A 47 15.58 -11.57 -7.59
N TRP A 48 14.90 -12.50 -6.93
CA TRP A 48 13.51 -12.32 -6.50
C TRP A 48 13.36 -11.11 -5.59
N LEU A 49 14.24 -10.93 -4.61
CA LEU A 49 14.17 -9.79 -3.70
C LEU A 49 14.44 -8.48 -4.45
N ALA A 50 15.46 -8.44 -5.30
CA ALA A 50 15.77 -7.28 -6.13
C ALA A 50 14.55 -6.88 -6.99
N ASN A 51 13.91 -7.86 -7.64
CA ASN A 51 12.68 -7.64 -8.40
C ASN A 51 11.55 -7.11 -7.52
N ALA A 52 11.34 -7.66 -6.32
CA ALA A 52 10.27 -7.22 -5.41
C ALA A 52 10.45 -5.78 -4.93
N LEU A 53 11.69 -5.39 -4.63
CA LEU A 53 12.00 -4.10 -4.03
C LEU A 53 12.24 -2.98 -5.05
N LEU A 54 12.65 -3.31 -6.29
CA LEU A 54 12.94 -2.36 -7.37
C LEU A 54 11.85 -2.32 -8.45
N ASP A 55 10.73 -3.02 -8.26
CA ASP A 55 9.56 -2.93 -9.14
C ASP A 55 8.88 -1.57 -8.97
N PHE A 56 9.43 -0.52 -9.60
CA PHE A 56 8.93 0.85 -9.52
C PHE A 56 8.07 1.26 -10.72
N TRP A 57 7.97 0.44 -11.76
CA TRP A 57 7.32 0.80 -13.01
C TRP A 57 5.94 0.17 -13.14
N TYR A 58 5.08 0.82 -13.94
CA TYR A 58 3.88 0.15 -14.44
C TYR A 58 4.27 -0.86 -15.52
N GLU A 59 3.58 -2.00 -15.58
CA GLU A 59 3.66 -2.90 -16.74
C GLU A 59 2.47 -2.71 -17.67
N GLY A 60 2.75 -2.50 -18.96
CA GLY A 60 1.73 -2.38 -20.01
C GLY A 60 0.60 -1.40 -19.66
N ASP A 61 -0.64 -1.83 -19.88
CA ASP A 61 -1.87 -1.06 -19.59
C ASP A 61 -2.37 -1.22 -18.14
N GLN A 62 -1.49 -1.54 -17.20
CA GLN A 62 -1.86 -1.68 -15.78
C GLN A 62 -2.63 -0.45 -15.28
N ASP A 63 -3.75 -0.70 -14.59
CA ASP A 63 -4.50 0.36 -13.89
C ASP A 63 -3.55 1.15 -12.98
N GLY A 64 -3.51 2.47 -13.17
CA GLY A 64 -2.68 3.41 -12.41
C GLY A 64 -2.90 3.39 -10.90
N ARG A 65 -3.94 2.71 -10.40
CA ARG A 65 -4.24 2.53 -8.98
C ARG A 65 -3.70 1.21 -8.41
N THR A 66 -3.27 0.29 -9.27
CA THR A 66 -2.78 -1.04 -8.88
C THR A 66 -1.32 -0.97 -8.50
N THR A 67 -0.99 -1.58 -7.37
CA THR A 67 0.40 -1.87 -6.97
C THR A 67 0.59 -3.38 -6.95
N ARG A 68 1.69 -3.85 -7.51
CA ARG A 68 2.11 -5.26 -7.46
C ARG A 68 2.39 -5.68 -6.05
N VAL A 69 2.14 -6.94 -5.72
CA VAL A 69 2.32 -7.46 -4.37
C VAL A 69 3.35 -8.58 -4.38
N TYR A 70 4.30 -8.50 -3.44
CA TYR A 70 5.35 -9.49 -3.27
C TYR A 70 5.24 -10.05 -1.86
N ILE A 71 4.48 -11.15 -1.72
CA ILE A 71 4.19 -11.74 -0.42
C ILE A 71 5.35 -12.66 -0.03
N GLY A 72 6.04 -12.31 1.06
CA GLY A 72 7.06 -13.16 1.63
C GLY A 72 7.41 -12.80 3.07
N LEU A 73 8.24 -13.64 3.67
CA LEU A 73 8.82 -13.50 5.01
C LEU A 73 10.32 -13.72 4.87
N ILE A 74 11.11 -12.89 5.54
CA ILE A 74 12.58 -12.97 5.55
C ILE A 74 13.02 -12.92 7.01
N ALA A 75 13.70 -13.97 7.49
CA ALA A 75 14.42 -13.92 8.74
C ALA A 75 15.61 -13.00 8.56
N ALA A 76 15.67 -11.92 9.34
CA ALA A 76 16.60 -10.83 9.15
C ALA A 76 17.47 -10.66 10.40
N ASP A 77 18.78 -10.73 10.16
CA ASP A 77 19.79 -10.34 11.12
C ASP A 77 19.84 -8.80 11.27
N PRO A 78 20.57 -8.26 12.28
CA PRO A 78 20.64 -6.81 12.50
C PRO A 78 21.15 -6.01 11.30
N GLN A 79 22.04 -6.56 10.47
CA GLN A 79 22.57 -5.88 9.30
C GLN A 79 21.49 -5.71 8.23
N LEU A 80 20.74 -6.77 7.96
CA LEU A 80 19.63 -6.73 7.00
C LEU A 80 18.49 -5.83 7.47
N ILE A 81 18.18 -5.84 8.77
CA ILE A 81 17.20 -4.91 9.37
C ILE A 81 17.65 -3.45 9.17
N GLN A 82 18.90 -3.13 9.51
CA GLN A 82 19.43 -1.77 9.36
C GLN A 82 19.41 -1.30 7.90
N ALA A 83 19.76 -2.18 6.96
CA ALA A 83 19.68 -1.86 5.53
C ALA A 83 18.23 -1.56 5.11
N ALA A 84 17.26 -2.34 5.60
CA ALA A 84 15.84 -2.14 5.29
C ALA A 84 15.29 -0.84 5.91
N GLU A 85 15.69 -0.49 7.12
CA GLU A 85 15.37 0.79 7.77
C GLU A 85 15.96 1.98 7.00
N HIS A 86 17.22 1.87 6.58
CA HIS A 86 17.86 2.88 5.75
C HIS A 86 17.13 3.09 4.41
N ALA A 87 16.68 2.00 3.78
CA ALA A 87 15.85 2.08 2.57
C ALA A 87 14.50 2.75 2.84
N ASN A 88 13.85 2.51 3.98
CA ASN A 88 12.63 3.21 4.36
C ASN A 88 12.85 4.71 4.57
N ALA A 89 13.94 5.10 5.24
CA ALA A 89 14.30 6.51 5.42
C ALA A 89 14.57 7.22 4.08
N ALA A 90 15.26 6.56 3.15
CA ALA A 90 15.47 7.10 1.80
C ALA A 90 14.14 7.28 1.04
N LYS A 91 13.21 6.32 1.20
CA LYS A 91 11.86 6.39 0.60
C LYS A 91 11.04 7.54 1.18
N ASP A 92 11.16 7.83 2.47
CA ASP A 92 10.53 8.98 3.11
C ASP A 92 11.06 10.29 2.55
N ALA A 93 12.38 10.45 2.46
CA ALA A 93 13.00 11.65 1.88
C ALA A 93 12.56 11.87 0.41
N PHE A 94 12.47 10.79 -0.38
CA PHE A 94 11.95 10.88 -1.74
C PHE A 94 10.46 11.29 -1.77
N PHE A 95 9.62 10.69 -0.92
CA PHE A 95 8.21 11.05 -0.81
C PHE A 95 8.01 12.53 -0.44
N GLU A 96 8.77 13.03 0.53
CA GLU A 96 8.75 14.44 0.95
C GLU A 96 9.15 15.36 -0.21
N SER A 97 10.25 15.07 -0.91
CA SER A 97 10.71 15.88 -2.04
C SER A 97 9.70 15.93 -3.20
N MET A 98 9.04 14.81 -3.49
CA MET A 98 8.00 14.72 -4.50
C MET A 98 6.72 15.46 -4.10
N THR A 99 6.40 15.46 -2.81
CA THR A 99 5.27 16.22 -2.26
C THR A 99 5.53 17.72 -2.36
N ALA A 100 6.74 18.18 -2.00
CA ALA A 100 7.14 19.58 -2.16
C ALA A 100 7.03 20.05 -3.62
N ILE A 101 7.50 19.25 -4.59
CA ILE A 101 7.35 19.57 -6.03
C ILE A 101 5.87 19.63 -6.44
N LYS A 102 5.05 18.70 -5.95
CA LYS A 102 3.62 18.67 -6.27
C LYS A 102 2.91 19.93 -5.75
N ASP A 103 3.27 20.40 -4.57
CA ASP A 103 2.61 21.52 -3.90
C ASP A 103 3.11 22.87 -4.44
N GLU A 104 4.42 23.03 -4.67
CA GLU A 104 5.00 24.28 -5.17
C GLU A 104 4.96 24.41 -6.70
N PHE A 105 5.10 23.30 -7.43
CA PHE A 105 5.25 23.27 -8.90
C PHE A 105 4.39 22.17 -9.56
N PRO A 106 3.05 22.17 -9.38
CA PRO A 106 2.18 21.08 -9.84
C PRO A 106 2.28 20.79 -11.35
N ARG A 107 2.55 21.81 -12.18
CA ARG A 107 2.72 21.66 -13.64
C ARG A 107 3.99 20.89 -14.02
N ARG A 108 5.00 20.81 -13.14
CA ARG A 108 6.26 20.09 -13.38
C ARG A 108 6.20 18.61 -13.00
N LEU A 109 5.19 18.19 -12.26
CA LEU A 109 5.10 16.82 -11.74
C LEU A 109 5.13 15.76 -12.85
N SER A 110 4.42 15.99 -13.96
CA SER A 110 4.39 15.06 -15.10
C SER A 110 5.76 14.94 -15.77
N HIS A 111 6.44 16.07 -15.98
CA HIS A 111 7.79 16.10 -16.53
C HIS A 111 8.79 15.43 -15.60
N MET A 112 8.75 15.71 -14.30
CA MET A 112 9.62 15.09 -13.30
C MET A 112 9.46 13.56 -13.29
N LYS A 113 8.22 13.06 -13.28
CA LYS A 113 7.96 11.61 -13.38
C LYS A 113 8.56 11.00 -14.64
N TYR A 114 8.47 11.70 -15.77
CA TYR A 114 9.06 11.25 -17.02
C TYR A 114 10.59 11.19 -16.91
N GLU A 115 11.24 12.25 -16.43
CA GLU A 115 12.70 12.29 -16.23
C GLU A 115 13.19 11.17 -15.30
N LEU A 116 12.56 10.99 -14.14
CA LEU A 116 12.90 9.92 -13.21
C LEU A 116 12.70 8.53 -13.83
N ALA A 117 11.63 8.35 -14.62
CA ALA A 117 11.35 7.07 -15.26
C ALA A 117 12.37 6.70 -16.34
N HIS A 118 13.05 7.68 -16.94
CA HIS A 118 14.06 7.49 -18.00
C HIS A 118 15.49 7.68 -17.49
N ARG A 119 15.65 8.00 -16.20
CA ARG A 119 16.94 8.17 -15.57
C ARG A 119 17.68 6.84 -15.58
N LYS A 120 18.87 6.83 -16.18
CA LYS A 120 19.79 5.69 -16.09
C LYS A 120 20.23 5.57 -14.64
N SER A 121 19.75 4.55 -13.95
CA SER A 121 20.29 4.22 -12.64
C SER A 121 21.66 3.55 -12.82
N ARG A 122 22.57 3.75 -11.88
CA ARG A 122 23.88 3.07 -11.87
C ARG A 122 23.79 1.57 -11.59
N PHE A 123 22.59 1.04 -11.32
CA PHE A 123 22.37 -0.34 -10.91
C PHE A 123 21.80 -1.23 -12.02
N ALA A 124 22.38 -2.43 -12.17
CA ALA A 124 22.07 -3.37 -13.24
C ALA A 124 20.61 -3.86 -13.23
N TYR A 125 20.05 -4.19 -12.06
CA TYR A 125 18.67 -4.68 -11.92
C TYR A 125 17.63 -3.66 -12.40
N VAL A 126 17.87 -2.37 -12.12
CA VAL A 126 17.00 -1.28 -12.56
C VAL A 126 17.05 -1.12 -14.07
N ASN A 127 18.25 -1.12 -14.64
CA ASN A 127 18.44 -0.97 -16.08
C ASN A 127 17.83 -2.13 -16.88
N GLU A 128 17.86 -3.35 -16.35
CA GLU A 128 17.23 -4.52 -16.98
C GLU A 128 15.70 -4.39 -17.00
N HIS A 129 15.07 -3.97 -15.90
CA HIS A 129 13.63 -3.70 -15.86
C HIS A 129 13.21 -2.58 -16.81
N MET A 130 14.00 -1.50 -16.88
CA MET A 130 13.75 -0.40 -17.81
C MET A 130 13.87 -0.82 -19.27
N ARG A 131 14.81 -1.71 -19.61
CA ARG A 131 14.99 -2.27 -20.97
C ARG A 131 13.81 -3.13 -21.39
N ARG A 132 13.22 -3.89 -20.47
CA ARG A 132 12.09 -4.79 -20.75
C ARG A 132 10.75 -4.07 -20.94
N SER A 133 10.59 -2.89 -20.34
CA SER A 133 9.26 -2.28 -20.17
C SER A 133 8.78 -1.38 -21.31
N GLY A 134 9.67 -0.72 -22.08
CA GLY A 134 9.30 0.16 -23.21
C GLY A 134 8.37 1.34 -22.82
N LEU A 135 8.81 2.59 -23.01
CA LEU A 135 8.09 3.79 -22.51
C LEU A 135 7.71 3.65 -21.02
N ALA A 136 8.72 3.45 -20.18
CA ALA A 136 8.57 3.15 -18.77
C ALA A 136 7.86 4.32 -18.04
N ARG A 137 6.74 4.03 -17.36
CA ARG A 137 6.03 4.99 -16.51
C ARG A 137 6.30 4.66 -15.04
N LEU A 138 6.81 5.62 -14.29
CA LEU A 138 7.09 5.44 -12.86
C LEU A 138 5.79 5.36 -12.02
N ASN A 139 5.67 4.32 -11.21
CA ASN A 139 4.66 4.15 -10.18
C ASN A 139 5.20 4.64 -8.83
N LEU A 140 4.93 5.91 -8.52
CA LEU A 140 5.42 6.55 -7.30
C LEU A 140 5.07 5.79 -6.01
N LYS A 141 3.88 5.18 -5.95
CA LYS A 141 3.45 4.43 -4.77
C LYS A 141 4.31 3.18 -4.55
N GLN A 142 4.77 2.53 -5.63
CA GLN A 142 5.70 1.41 -5.53
C GLN A 142 7.11 1.88 -5.16
N THR A 143 7.52 3.09 -5.58
CA THR A 143 8.82 3.67 -5.24
C THR A 143 8.97 3.95 -3.75
N TRP A 144 7.96 4.50 -3.08
CA TRP A 144 8.07 4.94 -1.68
C TRP A 144 7.33 4.07 -0.65
N ARG A 145 6.59 3.02 -1.06
CA ARG A 145 6.00 2.11 -0.05
C ARG A 145 7.11 1.50 0.81
N HIS A 146 6.93 1.54 2.12
CA HIS A 146 7.89 1.01 3.07
C HIS A 146 8.03 -0.51 2.97
N LEU A 147 9.25 -0.97 3.18
CA LEU A 147 9.57 -2.34 3.51
C LEU A 147 9.00 -2.62 4.91
N PRO A 148 8.11 -3.61 5.07
CA PRO A 148 7.55 -3.92 6.37
C PRO A 148 8.61 -4.64 7.21
N ILE A 149 8.87 -4.11 8.41
CA ILE A 149 9.86 -4.61 9.37
C ILE A 149 9.13 -4.84 10.69
N LEU A 150 9.39 -5.96 11.37
CA LEU A 150 8.91 -6.16 12.73
C LEU A 150 9.87 -5.54 13.74
N GLU A 151 9.30 -4.92 14.76
CA GLU A 151 10.03 -4.27 15.86
C GLU A 151 10.66 -5.28 16.81
N GLN A 152 10.09 -6.48 16.86
CA GLN A 152 10.47 -7.55 17.79
C GLN A 152 10.31 -8.92 17.11
N PRO A 153 11.04 -9.95 17.56
CA PRO A 153 10.86 -11.31 17.10
C PRO A 153 9.41 -11.79 17.27
N ALA A 154 8.95 -12.55 16.29
CA ALA A 154 7.65 -13.19 16.33
C ALA A 154 7.79 -14.66 16.71
N SER A 155 6.83 -15.19 17.47
CA SER A 155 6.70 -16.63 17.70
C SER A 155 5.93 -17.30 16.57
N ARG A 156 5.02 -16.55 15.92
CA ARG A 156 4.13 -17.07 14.87
C ARG A 156 3.63 -15.96 13.95
N ILE A 157 3.53 -16.27 12.66
CA ILE A 157 2.92 -15.38 11.66
C ILE A 157 1.83 -16.14 10.90
N ARG A 158 0.62 -15.59 10.84
CA ARG A 158 -0.48 -16.15 10.03
C ARG A 158 -0.89 -15.23 8.90
N LEU A 159 -0.63 -15.68 7.68
CA LEU A 159 -0.96 -15.01 6.43
C LEU A 159 -2.36 -15.41 5.97
N ALA A 160 -3.17 -14.41 5.62
CA ALA A 160 -4.51 -14.65 5.09
C ALA A 160 -4.96 -13.54 4.14
N TRP A 161 -5.63 -13.94 3.06
CA TRP A 161 -6.36 -13.01 2.21
C TRP A 161 -7.54 -12.39 2.95
N TYR A 162 -7.65 -11.08 2.82
CA TYR A 162 -8.76 -10.28 3.29
C TYR A 162 -9.50 -9.73 2.08
N SER A 163 -10.54 -10.44 1.64
CA SER A 163 -11.28 -10.19 0.39
C SER A 163 -12.48 -9.25 0.53
N ASN A 164 -12.96 -9.02 1.75
CA ASN A 164 -14.20 -8.27 2.02
C ASN A 164 -13.89 -6.96 2.75
N GLY A 165 -12.73 -6.37 2.49
CA GLY A 165 -12.38 -5.09 3.08
C GLY A 165 -13.27 -3.99 2.55
N ARG A 166 -13.84 -3.17 3.45
CA ARG A 166 -14.57 -1.97 3.10
C ARG A 166 -13.80 -0.78 3.66
N SER A 167 -13.47 0.18 2.80
CA SER A 167 -13.05 1.50 3.24
C SER A 167 -14.30 2.29 3.56
N ILE A 168 -14.40 2.76 4.80
CA ILE A 168 -15.58 3.47 5.30
C ILE A 168 -15.11 4.82 5.80
N LYS A 169 -15.57 5.88 5.15
CA LYS A 169 -15.25 7.26 5.50
C LYS A 169 -16.54 7.96 5.92
N ARG A 170 -16.55 8.55 7.12
CA ARG A 170 -17.64 9.43 7.56
C ARG A 170 -17.77 10.62 6.61
N THR A 171 -18.99 10.99 6.28
CA THR A 171 -19.32 12.13 5.44
C THR A 171 -20.56 12.83 5.95
N THR A 172 -20.75 14.09 5.55
CA THR A 172 -21.95 14.88 5.85
C THR A 172 -22.92 14.84 4.68
N VAL A 173 -24.17 15.22 4.94
CA VAL A 173 -25.19 15.46 3.92
C VAL A 173 -24.69 16.45 2.87
N GLN A 174 -24.12 17.58 3.29
CA GLN A 174 -23.62 18.62 2.38
C GLN A 174 -22.50 18.13 1.45
N GLU A 175 -21.59 17.30 1.96
CA GLU A 175 -20.51 16.72 1.14
C GLU A 175 -21.06 15.68 0.16
N ALA A 176 -22.08 14.90 0.57
CA ALA A 176 -22.76 13.97 -0.32
C ALA A 176 -23.51 14.70 -1.44
N GLU A 177 -24.18 15.81 -1.12
CA GLU A 177 -24.88 16.67 -2.08
C GLU A 177 -23.90 17.25 -3.10
N ARG A 178 -22.82 17.89 -2.65
CA ARG A 178 -21.77 18.44 -3.52
C ARG A 178 -21.24 17.39 -4.49
N ARG A 179 -21.07 16.16 -4.02
CA ARG A 179 -20.57 15.07 -4.85
C ARG A 179 -21.60 14.56 -5.85
N LEU A 180 -22.88 14.48 -5.50
CA LEU A 180 -23.95 14.18 -6.46
C LEU A 180 -24.05 15.27 -7.53
N SER A 181 -23.95 16.55 -7.14
CA SER A 181 -24.00 17.69 -8.07
C SER A 181 -22.79 17.79 -9.01
N SER A 182 -21.73 17.01 -8.79
CA SER A 182 -20.63 16.89 -9.76
C SER A 182 -20.91 15.91 -10.91
N TYR A 183 -21.99 15.13 -10.83
CA TYR A 183 -22.49 14.30 -11.93
C TYR A 183 -23.47 15.10 -12.80
N ASP A 184 -23.96 14.47 -13.87
CA ASP A 184 -25.06 15.01 -14.66
C ASP A 184 -26.33 15.11 -13.81
N THR A 185 -26.66 16.33 -13.38
CA THR A 185 -27.80 16.61 -12.51
C THR A 185 -29.13 16.41 -13.23
N GLU A 186 -29.19 16.38 -14.56
CA GLU A 186 -30.44 16.13 -15.29
C GLU A 186 -30.78 14.64 -15.36
N ALA A 187 -29.83 13.76 -15.04
CA ALA A 187 -30.07 12.34 -15.02
C ALA A 187 -31.08 11.97 -13.91
N ALA A 188 -32.17 11.28 -14.28
CA ALA A 188 -33.27 10.94 -13.38
C ALA A 188 -32.81 10.24 -12.08
N HIS A 189 -31.80 9.37 -12.17
CA HIS A 189 -31.27 8.64 -11.01
C HIS A 189 -30.49 9.55 -10.04
N ILE A 190 -29.89 10.65 -10.51
CA ILE A 190 -29.25 11.66 -9.67
C ILE A 190 -30.32 12.54 -9.00
N GLN A 191 -31.34 12.97 -9.73
CA GLN A 191 -32.47 13.75 -9.19
C GLN A 191 -33.24 12.99 -8.09
N ILE A 192 -33.41 11.68 -8.23
CA ILE A 192 -34.01 10.83 -7.18
C ILE A 192 -33.15 10.84 -5.91
N GLN A 193 -31.83 10.72 -6.05
CA GLN A 193 -30.90 10.70 -4.93
C GLN A 193 -30.76 12.07 -4.24
N LEU A 194 -30.79 13.17 -5.01
CA LEU A 194 -30.82 14.53 -4.45
C LEU A 194 -32.10 14.77 -3.64
N ARG A 195 -33.26 14.31 -4.12
CA ARG A 195 -34.52 14.37 -3.36
C ARG A 195 -34.49 13.51 -2.09
N ALA A 196 -33.93 12.31 -2.15
CA ALA A 196 -33.74 11.46 -0.97
C ALA A 196 -32.81 12.14 0.06
N LEU A 197 -31.75 12.80 -0.41
CA LEU A 197 -30.83 13.53 0.47
C LEU A 197 -31.52 14.73 1.14
N ALA A 198 -32.41 15.42 0.42
CA ALA A 198 -33.20 16.53 0.97
C ALA A 198 -34.25 16.07 1.99
N SER A 199 -34.61 14.78 2.04
CA SER A 199 -35.59 14.25 3.00
C SER A 199 -35.00 13.85 4.36
N ILE A 200 -33.70 14.03 4.59
CA ILE A 200 -33.03 13.71 5.86
C ILE A 200 -32.47 14.97 6.53
N PRO A 201 -32.25 14.98 7.86
CA PRO A 201 -31.66 16.12 8.55
C PRO A 201 -30.26 16.45 8.04
N SER A 202 -29.96 17.74 7.84
CA SER A 202 -28.66 18.20 7.32
C SER A 202 -27.46 17.82 8.20
N GLY A 203 -27.69 17.63 9.50
CA GLY A 203 -26.69 17.18 10.47
C GLY A 203 -26.51 15.67 10.56
N GLU A 204 -27.26 14.87 9.80
CA GLU A 204 -27.16 13.42 9.84
C GLU A 204 -25.78 12.96 9.33
N GLN A 205 -25.12 12.07 10.07
CA GLN A 205 -23.89 11.44 9.61
C GLN A 205 -24.18 10.32 8.61
N LEU A 206 -23.41 10.33 7.53
CA LEU A 206 -23.45 9.32 6.49
C LEU A 206 -22.06 8.67 6.35
N ALA A 207 -22.00 7.58 5.59
CA ALA A 207 -20.75 6.88 5.30
C ALA A 207 -20.55 6.65 3.81
N PHE A 208 -19.41 7.12 3.27
CA PHE A 208 -18.92 6.64 1.99
C PHE A 208 -18.32 5.26 2.18
N VAL A 209 -18.81 4.29 1.40
CA VAL A 209 -18.29 2.93 1.45
C VAL A 209 -17.72 2.53 0.10
N GLN A 210 -16.48 2.06 0.12
CA GLN A 210 -15.81 1.54 -1.05
C GLN A 210 -15.27 0.14 -0.75
N ASP A 211 -15.68 -0.82 -1.57
CA ASP A 211 -15.09 -2.16 -1.52
C ASP A 211 -13.61 -2.07 -1.92
N GLN A 212 -12.78 -2.72 -1.11
CA GLN A 212 -11.35 -2.81 -1.33
C GLN A 212 -11.05 -4.08 -2.10
N THR A 213 -10.04 -3.99 -2.97
CA THR A 213 -9.47 -5.19 -3.57
C THR A 213 -8.92 -6.11 -2.48
N PRO A 214 -8.97 -7.44 -2.68
CA PRO A 214 -8.42 -8.37 -1.70
C PRO A 214 -6.95 -8.06 -1.39
N VAL A 215 -6.61 -8.00 -0.10
CA VAL A 215 -5.24 -7.76 0.37
C VAL A 215 -4.73 -8.92 1.21
N MET A 216 -3.43 -9.21 1.11
CA MET A 216 -2.79 -10.13 2.04
C MET A 216 -2.59 -9.43 3.39
N ARG A 217 -3.02 -10.08 4.48
CA ARG A 217 -2.75 -9.62 5.85
C ARG A 217 -1.84 -10.59 6.58
N ALA A 218 -0.85 -10.04 7.28
CA ALA A 218 -0.04 -10.75 8.26
C ALA A 218 -0.64 -10.54 9.65
N ASN A 219 -0.97 -11.63 10.34
CA ASN A 219 -1.29 -11.64 11.76
C ASN A 219 -0.04 -12.10 12.51
N ILE A 220 0.60 -11.16 13.20
CA ILE A 220 1.86 -11.36 13.91
C ILE A 220 1.54 -11.63 15.37
N PHE A 221 2.14 -12.68 15.92
CA PHE A 221 2.15 -13.01 17.33
C PHE A 221 3.59 -12.87 17.80
N TYR A 222 3.85 -11.90 18.66
CA TYR A 222 5.19 -11.62 19.13
C TYR A 222 5.66 -12.68 20.13
N SER A 223 6.97 -12.89 20.23
CA SER A 223 7.55 -13.76 21.25
C SER A 223 7.46 -13.11 22.64
N GLU A 224 7.57 -11.79 22.68
CA GLU A 224 7.46 -10.96 23.88
C GLU A 224 6.45 -9.82 23.66
N PRO A 225 5.86 -9.23 24.72
CA PRO A 225 4.99 -8.08 24.57
C PRO A 225 5.72 -6.90 23.93
N LEU A 226 5.04 -6.19 23.03
CA LEU A 226 5.49 -4.88 22.56
C LEU A 226 5.56 -3.87 23.72
N PRO A 227 6.21 -2.70 23.54
CA PRO A 227 6.25 -1.66 24.57
C PRO A 227 4.88 -1.21 25.10
N ASP A 228 3.83 -1.35 24.29
CA ASP A 228 2.44 -1.05 24.66
C ASP A 228 1.66 -2.25 25.24
N GLY A 229 2.37 -3.34 25.57
CA GLY A 229 1.82 -4.57 26.14
C GLY A 229 1.13 -5.50 25.14
N ARG A 230 1.01 -5.12 23.85
CA ARG A 230 0.34 -5.97 22.86
C ARG A 230 1.22 -7.16 22.46
N LEU A 231 0.64 -8.34 22.48
CA LEU A 231 1.25 -9.59 21.99
C LEU A 231 0.89 -9.92 20.54
N ARG A 232 -0.03 -9.15 19.94
CA ARG A 232 -0.54 -9.42 18.59
C ARG A 232 -0.75 -8.14 17.81
N ARG A 233 -0.44 -8.21 16.51
CA ARG A 233 -0.77 -7.17 15.54
C ARG A 233 -1.21 -7.76 14.21
N ALA A 234 -2.03 -7.03 13.46
CA ALA A 234 -2.39 -7.40 12.10
C ALA A 234 -2.12 -6.25 11.14
N MET A 235 -1.38 -6.50 10.07
CA MET A 235 -1.03 -5.49 9.07
C MET A 235 -1.25 -6.00 7.65
N ASN A 236 -1.40 -5.08 6.70
CA ASN A 236 -1.36 -5.42 5.28
C ASN A 236 0.08 -5.74 4.89
N LEU A 237 0.26 -6.73 4.03
CA LEU A 237 1.58 -7.20 3.61
C LEU A 237 1.73 -7.05 2.09
N PRO A 238 2.06 -5.86 1.56
CA PRO A 238 2.24 -5.65 0.12
C PRO A 238 3.64 -6.05 -0.39
N LEU A 239 4.60 -6.16 0.53
CA LEU A 239 6.02 -6.45 0.30
C LEU A 239 6.50 -7.53 1.31
N PRO A 240 7.68 -8.12 1.11
CA PRO A 240 8.22 -9.13 2.02
C PRO A 240 8.43 -8.55 3.42
N LEU A 241 8.01 -9.28 4.47
CA LEU A 241 8.19 -8.89 5.86
C LEU A 241 9.57 -9.30 6.37
N PHE A 242 10.34 -8.33 6.83
CA PHE A 242 11.61 -8.56 7.52
C PHE A 242 11.32 -8.84 9.00
N VAL A 243 11.69 -10.02 9.46
CA VAL A 243 11.43 -10.55 10.81
C VAL A 243 12.75 -10.67 11.55
N PRO A 244 12.98 -9.92 12.64
CA PRO A 244 14.17 -10.07 13.45
C PRO A 244 14.36 -11.52 13.89
N SER A 245 15.54 -12.08 13.62
CA SER A 245 15.89 -13.46 13.95
C SER A 245 17.37 -13.53 14.34
N THR A 246 17.66 -14.23 15.43
CA THR A 246 19.03 -14.47 15.93
C THR A 246 19.61 -15.80 15.45
N ASP A 247 18.76 -16.75 15.06
CA ASP A 247 19.11 -18.10 14.61
C ASP A 247 18.89 -18.31 13.10
N GLY A 248 18.52 -17.24 12.39
CA GLY A 248 18.18 -17.25 10.98
C GLY A 248 16.90 -18.03 10.67
N GLN A 249 16.12 -18.47 11.65
CA GLN A 249 14.89 -19.23 11.41
C GLN A 249 13.70 -18.30 11.23
N LEU A 250 12.79 -18.68 10.33
CA LEU A 250 11.48 -18.04 10.27
C LEU A 250 10.59 -18.53 11.41
N PRO A 251 9.72 -17.67 11.97
CA PRO A 251 8.70 -18.12 12.91
C PRO A 251 7.74 -19.10 12.23
N SER A 252 7.00 -19.85 13.06
CA SER A 252 5.94 -20.73 12.56
C SER A 252 4.96 -19.93 11.70
N HIS A 253 4.85 -20.31 10.43
CA HIS A 253 3.96 -19.65 9.48
C HIS A 253 3.12 -20.67 8.70
N ASN A 254 2.00 -20.20 8.14
CA ASN A 254 1.17 -21.01 7.25
C ASN A 254 1.48 -20.66 5.79
N GLN A 255 1.09 -21.56 4.89
CA GLN A 255 1.05 -21.28 3.47
C GLN A 255 -0.38 -20.83 3.08
N PRO A 256 -0.61 -19.54 2.78
CA PRO A 256 -1.91 -19.10 2.27
C PRO A 256 -2.11 -19.60 0.84
N LEU A 257 -3.35 -19.53 0.35
CA LEU A 257 -3.61 -19.79 -1.06
C LEU A 257 -2.90 -18.76 -1.95
N PRO A 258 -2.43 -19.14 -3.14
CA PRO A 258 -1.77 -18.22 -4.08
C PRO A 258 -2.66 -17.02 -4.48
N GLN A 259 -3.98 -17.21 -4.48
CA GLN A 259 -4.95 -16.18 -4.83
C GLN A 259 -6.06 -16.08 -3.77
N PRO A 260 -6.68 -14.90 -3.61
CA PRO A 260 -7.83 -14.74 -2.73
C PRO A 260 -8.98 -15.63 -3.20
N LYS A 261 -9.66 -16.30 -2.25
CA LYS A 261 -10.90 -17.01 -2.58
C LYS A 261 -11.96 -15.97 -2.97
N ARG A 262 -12.59 -16.16 -4.14
CA ARG A 262 -13.70 -15.29 -4.61
C ARG A 262 -14.88 -15.27 -3.63
N ASN A 263 -15.15 -16.40 -2.99
CA ASN A 263 -16.27 -16.56 -2.07
C ASN A 263 -15.78 -17.01 -0.70
N ARG A 264 -15.54 -16.05 0.19
CA ARG A 264 -15.68 -16.34 1.62
C ARG A 264 -16.67 -15.34 2.18
N MET A 265 -17.92 -15.79 2.32
CA MET A 265 -18.87 -15.20 3.25
C MET A 265 -18.31 -15.43 4.66
N ARG A 266 -17.34 -14.60 5.09
CA ARG A 266 -17.12 -14.45 6.52
C ARG A 266 -18.33 -13.71 7.05
N ALA A 267 -18.82 -14.14 8.22
CA ALA A 267 -19.82 -13.42 8.98
C ALA A 267 -19.49 -11.93 8.95
N ILE A 268 -20.46 -11.14 8.50
CA ILE A 268 -20.41 -9.69 8.59
C ILE A 268 -20.08 -9.40 10.05
N ARG A 269 -18.96 -8.71 10.30
CA ARG A 269 -18.69 -8.23 11.65
C ARG A 269 -19.85 -7.31 12.02
N ASN A 270 -20.66 -7.71 13.00
CA ASN A 270 -21.84 -7.00 13.52
C ASN A 270 -21.53 -5.55 13.95
N ASP A 271 -20.25 -5.20 14.04
CA ASP A 271 -19.70 -3.90 14.36
C ASP A 271 -20.02 -2.81 13.31
N LEU A 272 -20.60 -3.18 12.15
CA LEU A 272 -21.06 -2.24 11.12
C LEU A 272 -22.50 -1.79 11.36
N LYS A 273 -22.63 -0.67 12.06
CA LYS A 273 -23.86 0.13 12.17
C LYS A 273 -24.25 0.79 10.83
N LEU A 274 -24.22 0.11 9.68
CA LEU A 274 -24.62 0.68 8.37
C LEU A 274 -25.75 -0.14 7.76
N ASP A 275 -26.64 0.52 7.03
CA ASP A 275 -27.70 -0.16 6.28
C ASP A 275 -27.12 -1.16 5.25
N ASP A 276 -27.89 -2.19 4.92
CA ASP A 276 -27.46 -3.22 3.96
C ASP A 276 -27.42 -2.70 2.53
N THR A 277 -28.26 -1.70 2.21
CA THR A 277 -28.33 -1.09 0.88
C THR A 277 -27.80 0.35 0.91
N PRO A 278 -27.14 0.81 -0.18
CA PRO A 278 -26.69 2.19 -0.26
C PRO A 278 -27.89 3.13 -0.35
N PHE A 279 -27.90 4.14 0.52
CA PHE A 279 -28.87 5.24 0.49
C PHE A 279 -28.72 6.10 -0.77
N LEU A 280 -27.47 6.37 -1.19
CA LEU A 280 -27.16 7.05 -2.46
C LEU A 280 -26.27 6.14 -3.31
N PRO A 281 -26.85 5.25 -4.14
CA PRO A 281 -26.11 4.25 -4.92
C PRO A 281 -25.04 4.84 -5.85
N SER A 282 -25.29 5.98 -6.50
CA SER A 282 -24.36 6.58 -7.47
C SER A 282 -23.02 6.97 -6.85
N ILE A 283 -23.03 7.28 -5.56
CA ILE A 283 -21.83 7.68 -4.82
C ILE A 283 -21.50 6.73 -3.66
N ARG A 284 -22.20 5.59 -3.58
CA ARG A 284 -22.01 4.52 -2.59
C ARG A 284 -22.05 5.04 -1.15
N VAL A 285 -23.01 5.91 -0.87
CA VAL A 285 -23.25 6.42 0.49
C VAL A 285 -24.29 5.56 1.19
N TYR A 286 -24.03 5.26 2.46
CA TYR A 286 -24.87 4.49 3.36
C TYR A 286 -25.24 5.35 4.57
N ARG A 287 -26.43 5.09 5.14
CA ARG A 287 -26.83 5.65 6.44
C ARG A 287 -26.33 4.74 7.56
N TYR A 288 -26.18 5.31 8.75
CA TYR A 288 -25.92 4.52 9.94
C TYR A 288 -27.22 3.97 10.50
N ARG A 289 -27.23 2.70 10.92
CA ARG A 289 -28.37 2.11 11.64
C ARG A 289 -28.55 2.82 12.97
N THR A 290 -29.73 3.34 13.23
CA THR A 290 -30.13 3.82 14.57
C THR A 290 -30.31 2.63 15.50
N GLU A 291 -29.77 2.68 16.72
CA GLU A 291 -29.80 1.59 17.72
C GLU A 291 -31.21 1.26 18.29
N ASN A 292 -32.29 1.69 17.63
CA ASN A 292 -33.66 1.61 18.16
C ASN A 292 -34.61 0.77 17.28
N GLU A 293 -34.16 -0.36 16.77
CA GLU A 293 -35.08 -1.37 16.20
C GLU A 293 -34.74 -2.74 16.80
N THR A 294 -35.37 -3.03 17.94
CA THR A 294 -35.61 -4.38 18.45
C THR A 294 -37.10 -4.65 18.35
#